data_AF-A0A3B8MK25-F1
#
_entry.id   AF-A0A3B8MK25-F1
#
_cell.length_a   1.000
_cell.length_b   1.000
_cell.length_c   1.000
_cell.angle_alpha   90.00
_cell.angle_beta   90.00
_cell.angle_gamma   90.00
#
_symmetry.space_group_name_H-M   'P 1'
#
loop_
_entity.id
_entity.type
_entity.pdbx_description
1 polymer ?
#
loop_
_entity_poly.entity_id
_entity_poly.type
_entity_poly.pdbx_seq_one_letter_code
_entity_poly.pdbx_strand_id
1 'polypeptide(L)'
;MDRITKPKQVERVLCFSEKRGKLIWSHTYDCPYRTVSYTAGPPTSVQIHDGVAYSLGMMGHLFAFKTLDGRVPWSHDLHTDYEIDIPEWGISAAP
;
A
#
# COMPACT_ATOMS: atom_id res chain seq x y z
N MET A 1 -16.99 7.20 -17.69
CA MET A 1 -17.39 6.64 -16.38
C MET A 1 -16.23 5.78 -15.91
N ASP A 2 -15.32 6.33 -15.11
CA ASP A 2 -14.03 5.69 -14.77
C ASP A 2 -14.15 4.74 -13.56
N ARG A 3 -15.34 4.64 -12.97
CA ARG A 3 -15.62 3.75 -11.84
C ARG A 3 -15.82 2.33 -12.35
N ILE A 4 -14.80 1.51 -12.17
CA ILE A 4 -14.87 0.06 -12.39
C ILE A 4 -15.70 -0.55 -11.25
N THR A 5 -16.75 -1.31 -11.59
CA THR A 5 -17.68 -1.90 -10.61
C THR A 5 -17.23 -3.25 -10.06
N LYS A 6 -16.30 -3.92 -10.74
CA LYS A 6 -15.63 -5.16 -10.31
C LYS A 6 -14.11 -5.08 -10.58
N PRO A 7 -13.39 -4.13 -9.94
CA PRO A 7 -11.96 -4.01 -10.15
C PRO A 7 -11.25 -5.24 -9.59
N LYS A 8 -10.13 -5.62 -10.22
CA LYS A 8 -9.16 -6.50 -9.57
C LYS A 8 -8.80 -5.86 -8.22
N GLN A 9 -8.83 -6.64 -7.14
CA GLN A 9 -8.46 -6.14 -5.83
C GLN A 9 -6.95 -5.96 -5.77
N VAL A 10 -6.53 -4.72 -5.89
CA VAL A 10 -5.14 -4.29 -5.90
C VAL A 10 -5.00 -3.08 -4.99
N GLU A 11 -3.84 -2.95 -4.38
CA GLU A 11 -3.43 -1.73 -3.71
C GLU A 11 -2.30 -1.07 -4.49
N ARG A 12 -2.18 0.25 -4.30
CA ARG A 12 -1.23 1.06 -5.06
C ARG A 12 -0.56 2.10 -4.19
N VAL A 13 0.74 2.26 -4.38
CA VAL A 13 1.51 3.38 -3.88
C VAL A 13 1.89 4.25 -5.07
N LEU A 14 1.54 5.52 -5.02
CA LEU A 14 1.70 6.45 -6.14
C LEU A 14 2.58 7.62 -5.69
N CYS A 15 3.56 7.99 -6.50
CA CYS A 15 4.36 9.18 -6.29
C CYS A 15 4.10 10.19 -7.40
N PHE A 16 3.82 11.43 -7.01
CA PHE A 16 3.51 12.51 -7.92
C PHE A 16 4.46 13.68 -7.72
N SER A 17 4.72 14.41 -8.80
CA SER A 17 5.39 15.70 -8.75
C SER A 17 4.49 16.71 -8.04
N GLU A 18 4.96 17.25 -6.92
CA GLU A 18 4.26 18.27 -6.13
C GLU A 18 3.76 19.44 -7.00
N LYS A 19 4.62 19.98 -7.87
CA LYS A 19 4.29 21.18 -8.67
C LYS A 19 3.31 20.91 -9.81
N ARG A 20 3.33 19.72 -10.40
CA ARG A 20 2.63 19.44 -11.68
C ARG A 20 1.53 18.39 -11.55
N GLY A 21 1.44 17.69 -10.41
CA GLY A 21 0.57 16.53 -10.25
C GLY A 21 0.91 15.37 -11.19
N LYS A 22 2.08 15.38 -11.84
CA LYS A 22 2.48 14.33 -12.79
C LYS A 22 2.94 13.10 -12.03
N LEU A 23 2.43 11.93 -12.39
CA LEU A 23 2.92 10.65 -11.87
C LEU A 23 4.42 10.48 -12.19
N ILE A 24 5.23 10.27 -11.14
CA ILE A 24 6.66 9.99 -11.24
C ILE A 24 6.87 8.48 -11.31
N TRP A 25 6.32 7.76 -10.33
CA TRP A 25 6.33 6.30 -10.29
C TRP A 25 5.09 5.77 -9.58
N SER A 26 4.76 4.52 -9.85
CA SER A 26 3.70 3.79 -9.15
C SER A 26 4.15 2.36 -8.86
N HIS A 27 3.71 1.84 -7.72
CA HIS A 27 3.79 0.44 -7.38
C HIS A 27 2.37 -0.09 -7.22
N THR A 28 2.05 -1.18 -7.91
CA THR A 28 0.74 -1.84 -7.83
C THR A 28 0.97 -3.30 -7.51
N TYR A 29 0.23 -3.83 -6.55
CA TYR A 29 0.33 -5.23 -6.14
C TYR A 29 -1.05 -5.82 -5.90
N ASP A 30 -1.13 -7.13 -6.05
CA ASP A 30 -2.36 -7.88 -5.80
C ASP A 30 -2.64 -7.89 -4.29
N CYS A 31 -3.82 -7.41 -3.92
CA CYS A 31 -4.24 -7.35 -2.53
C CYS A 31 -5.69 -7.87 -2.45
N PRO A 32 -5.89 -9.20 -2.49
CA PRO A 32 -7.20 -9.78 -2.31
C PRO A 32 -7.66 -9.49 -0.88
N TYR A 33 -8.72 -8.69 -0.75
CA TYR A 33 -9.31 -8.35 0.53
C TYR A 33 -10.05 -9.57 1.08
N ARG A 34 -9.48 -10.16 2.13
CA ARG A 34 -10.06 -11.27 2.89
C ARG A 34 -10.51 -10.68 4.21
N THR A 35 -11.65 -11.14 4.72
CA THR A 35 -12.20 -10.83 6.06
C THR A 35 -12.52 -9.37 6.39
N VAL A 36 -12.09 -8.38 5.59
CA VAL A 36 -12.39 -6.97 5.83
C VAL A 36 -13.81 -6.59 5.39
N SER A 37 -14.45 -5.71 6.16
CA SER A 37 -15.85 -5.29 5.93
C SER A 37 -16.01 -4.25 4.80
N TYR A 38 -14.91 -3.67 4.33
CA TYR A 38 -14.92 -2.67 3.27
C TYR A 38 -13.68 -2.79 2.36
N THR A 39 -13.83 -2.30 1.12
CA THR A 39 -12.80 -2.41 0.07
C THR A 39 -12.27 -1.03 -0.37
N ALA A 40 -12.09 -0.12 0.59
CA ALA A 40 -11.66 1.25 0.34
C ALA A 40 -10.14 1.45 0.35
N GLY A 41 -9.36 0.38 0.58
CA GLY A 41 -7.91 0.46 0.73
C GLY A 41 -7.48 0.69 2.18
N PRO A 42 -6.15 0.74 2.42
CA PRO A 42 -5.59 0.83 3.75
C PRO A 42 -5.89 2.18 4.40
N PRO A 43 -6.28 2.20 5.68
CA PRO A 43 -6.40 3.43 6.45
C PRO A 43 -5.03 3.88 7.01
N THR A 44 -4.00 3.95 6.16
CA THR A 44 -2.62 4.29 6.55
C THR A 44 -2.04 5.39 5.66
N SER A 45 -1.17 6.21 6.24
CA SER A 45 -0.34 7.15 5.47
C SER A 45 1.00 6.51 5.14
N VAL A 46 1.56 6.88 3.98
CA VAL A 46 2.96 6.58 3.66
C VAL A 46 3.85 7.45 4.55
N GLN A 47 4.83 6.82 5.21
CA GLN A 47 5.83 7.52 6.03
C GLN A 47 7.12 7.65 5.25
N ILE A 48 7.86 8.75 5.41
CA ILE A 48 9.14 8.95 4.73
C ILE A 48 10.21 9.25 5.77
N HIS A 49 11.28 8.46 5.75
CA HIS A 49 12.45 8.65 6.60
C HIS A 49 13.72 8.33 5.82
N ASP A 50 14.72 9.22 5.88
CA ASP A 50 16.04 9.04 5.25
C ASP A 50 16.02 8.56 3.78
N GLY A 51 15.12 9.12 2.99
CA GLY A 51 14.99 8.80 1.56
C GLY A 51 14.34 7.44 1.26
N VAL A 52 13.71 6.84 2.27
CA VAL A 52 12.88 5.63 2.15
C VAL A 52 11.43 5.98 2.46
N ALA A 53 10.52 5.56 1.59
CA ALA A 53 9.08 5.65 1.83
C ALA A 53 8.56 4.28 2.30
N TYR A 54 7.77 4.26 3.35
CA TYR A 54 7.19 3.07 3.95
C TYR A 54 5.68 3.09 3.73
N SER A 55 5.12 2.02 3.19
CA SER A 55 3.67 1.84 3.09
C SER A 55 3.25 0.55 3.77
N LEU A 56 2.15 0.61 4.52
CA LEU A 56 1.51 -0.55 5.10
C LEU A 56 0.12 -0.73 4.50
N GLY A 57 -0.04 -1.78 3.71
CA GLY A 57 -1.30 -2.13 3.08
C GLY A 57 -2.31 -2.75 4.03
N MET A 58 -3.56 -2.83 3.59
CA MET A 58 -4.71 -3.19 4.44
C MET A 58 -4.60 -4.61 4.98
N MET A 59 -4.05 -5.49 4.14
CA MET A 59 -3.84 -6.90 4.43
C MET A 59 -2.45 -7.19 5.02
N GLY A 60 -1.70 -6.17 5.44
CA GLY A 60 -0.39 -6.36 6.07
C GLY A 60 0.80 -6.39 5.09
N HIS A 61 0.62 -5.95 3.85
CA HIS A 61 1.74 -5.80 2.93
C HIS A 61 2.57 -4.56 3.30
N LEU A 62 3.72 -4.78 3.91
CA LEU A 62 4.67 -3.73 4.28
C LEU A 62 5.73 -3.60 3.19
N PHE A 63 5.87 -2.42 2.63
CA PHE A 63 6.87 -2.11 1.62
C PHE A 63 7.77 -0.97 2.06
N ALA A 64 9.06 -1.10 1.77
CA ALA A 64 9.98 0.03 1.71
C ALA A 64 10.26 0.37 0.26
N PHE A 65 10.26 1.66 -0.08
CA PHE A 65 10.54 2.18 -1.41
C PHE A 65 11.68 3.19 -1.35
N LYS A 66 12.57 3.17 -2.35
CA LYS A 66 13.43 4.32 -2.62
C LYS A 66 12.57 5.46 -3.16
N THR A 67 12.61 6.62 -2.51
CA THR A 67 11.72 7.76 -2.85
C THR A 67 11.91 8.27 -4.27
N LEU A 68 13.11 8.13 -4.83
CA LEU A 68 13.46 8.65 -6.16
C LEU A 68 12.84 7.86 -7.31
N ASP A 69 12.90 6.54 -7.27
CA ASP A 69 12.55 5.67 -8.40
C ASP A 69 11.43 4.65 -8.09
N GLY A 70 10.97 4.59 -6.83
CA GLY A 70 9.94 3.64 -6.41
C GLY A 70 10.44 2.20 -6.33
N ARG A 71 11.76 1.97 -6.42
CA ARG A 71 12.33 0.63 -6.27
C ARG A 71 12.05 0.11 -4.86
N VAL A 72 11.67 -1.15 -4.76
CA VAL A 72 11.41 -1.85 -3.49
C VAL A 72 12.70 -2.56 -3.03
N PRO A 73 13.52 -1.99 -2.14
CA PRO A 73 14.67 -2.69 -1.58
C PRO A 73 14.27 -3.93 -0.76
N TRP A 74 13.11 -3.90 -0.11
CA TRP A 74 12.56 -5.02 0.64
C TRP A 74 11.05 -4.83 0.87
N SER A 75 10.39 -5.95 1.16
CA SER A 75 8.97 -6.02 1.51
C SER A 75 8.73 -7.18 2.47
N HIS A 76 7.71 -7.03 3.32
CA HIS A 76 7.25 -8.05 4.24
C HIS A 76 5.75 -8.27 4.05
N ASP A 77 5.32 -9.53 4.09
CA ASP A 77 3.91 -9.87 4.24
C ASP A 77 3.70 -10.20 5.72
N LEU A 78 3.17 -9.25 6.47
CA LEU A 78 3.02 -9.41 7.91
C LEU A 78 2.05 -10.55 8.28
N HIS A 79 1.07 -10.85 7.41
CA HIS A 79 0.18 -11.99 7.61
C HIS A 79 0.97 -13.30 7.63
N THR A 80 1.87 -13.48 6.68
CA THR A 80 2.70 -14.68 6.58
C THR A 80 3.83 -14.68 7.60
N ASP A 81 4.50 -13.54 7.79
CA ASP A 81 5.69 -13.44 8.65
C ASP A 81 5.37 -13.59 10.14
N TYR A 82 4.17 -13.17 10.56
CA TYR A 82 3.76 -13.14 11.97
C TYR A 82 2.48 -13.93 12.27
N GLU A 83 1.91 -14.63 11.29
CA GLU A 83 0.66 -15.40 11.42
C GLU A 83 -0.48 -14.57 12.03
N ILE A 84 -0.56 -13.28 11.66
CA ILE A 84 -1.54 -12.36 12.24
C ILE A 84 -2.93 -12.57 11.67
N ASP A 85 -3.92 -12.55 12.57
CA ASP A 85 -5.32 -12.42 12.21
C ASP A 85 -5.61 -10.98 11.78
N ILE A 86 -5.93 -10.80 10.49
CA ILE A 86 -6.27 -9.50 9.94
C ILE A 86 -7.61 -9.04 10.54
N PRO A 87 -7.65 -7.91 11.27
CA PRO A 87 -8.89 -7.42 11.84
C PRO A 87 -9.87 -7.02 10.74
N GLU A 88 -11.17 -7.04 11.04
CA GLU A 88 -12.24 -6.68 10.08
C GLU A 88 -12.07 -5.27 9.48
N TRP A 89 -11.37 -4.38 10.18
CA TRP A 89 -11.08 -3.01 9.75
C TRP A 89 -9.77 -2.89 8.94
N GLY A 90 -9.04 -3.98 8.75
CA GLY A 90 -7.70 -3.99 8.17
C GLY A 90 -6.62 -3.46 9.13
N ILE A 91 -5.37 -3.62 8.73
CA ILE A 91 -4.21 -3.17 9.52
C ILE A 91 -3.99 -1.67 9.33
N SER A 92 -3.71 -0.97 10.43
CA SER A 92 -3.27 0.42 10.43
C SER A 92 -2.15 0.66 11.42
N ALA A 93 -1.09 1.32 10.98
CA ALA A 93 0.00 1.81 11.82
C ALA A 93 0.76 2.94 11.12
N ALA A 94 1.57 3.67 11.88
CA ALA A 94 2.63 4.53 11.35
C ALA A 94 3.95 3.73 11.41
N PRO A 95 4.38 3.12 10.30
CA PRO A 95 5.62 2.34 10.24
C PRO A 95 6.87 3.22 10.30
#